data_AF-A0AAW6LYT7-F1
#
_entry.id   AF-A0AAW6LYT7-F1
#
_cell.length_a   1.000
_cell.length_b   1.000
_cell.length_c   1.000
_cell.angle_alpha   90.00
_cell.angle_beta   90.00
_cell.angle_gamma   90.00
#
_symmetry.space_group_name_H-M   'P 1'
#
loop_
_entity.id
_entity.type
_entity.pdbx_description
1 polymer ?
#
loop_
_entity_poly.entity_id
_entity_poly.type
_entity_poly.pdbx_seq_one_letter_code
_entity_poly.pdbx_strand_id
1 'polypeptide(L)'
;MRIIIVIIWGMLLMTSCNQQIINRDSTVCKIDLKKTISPSFYDYFSRVEIIPLETSENSLIKYVGERIYHDSKYYILDTPQKKILVFDENGNFLYDINKHGNGPGEYTELYSFYFNPFTGDLDLLSPMGGILRYDSLGQNFKEKIPLPLTVPAVHQFIALDKDTYLLFSDSREGNKMVVYNIVQRKIISELYDLPKFLLFNTFYHHTYSPFYICEGKVHFVQSYNGDVFTFENNSLIPKYHWDFGEQNFEISDLKDEPMEYYFKFLSI
;
A
#
# COMPACT_ATOMS: atom_id res chain seq x y z
N MET A 1 -13.66 -33.60 51.05
CA MET A 1 -13.67 -33.42 49.58
C MET A 1 -13.74 -31.93 49.22
N ARG A 2 -12.77 -31.12 49.68
CA ARG A 2 -12.74 -29.66 49.47
C ARG A 2 -11.34 -29.10 49.18
N ILE A 3 -10.33 -29.97 48.98
CA ILE A 3 -8.93 -29.58 48.79
C ILE A 3 -8.43 -29.86 47.36
N ILE A 4 -9.18 -30.62 46.54
CA ILE A 4 -8.78 -30.96 45.15
C ILE A 4 -9.16 -29.86 44.14
N ILE A 5 -10.05 -28.92 44.50
CA ILE A 5 -10.56 -27.91 43.57
C ILE A 5 -9.60 -26.71 43.39
N VAL A 6 -8.63 -26.51 44.30
CA VAL A 6 -7.75 -25.33 44.26
C VAL A 6 -6.56 -25.51 43.31
N ILE A 7 -6.19 -26.73 42.94
CA ILE A 7 -5.02 -26.99 42.07
C ILE A 7 -5.35 -26.83 40.57
N ILE A 8 -6.63 -26.87 40.19
CA ILE A 8 -7.07 -26.71 38.79
C ILE A 8 -7.18 -25.23 38.37
N TRP A 9 -7.11 -24.29 39.31
CA TRP A 9 -7.11 -22.84 39.05
C TRP A 9 -5.72 -22.23 38.83
N GLY A 10 -4.66 -23.04 38.86
CA GLY A 10 -3.27 -22.60 38.64
C GLY A 10 -2.74 -22.77 37.21
N MET A 11 -3.53 -23.28 36.26
CA MET A 11 -3.05 -23.70 34.92
C MET A 11 -3.60 -22.88 33.73
N LEU A 12 -4.16 -21.68 33.95
CA LEU A 12 -4.73 -20.85 32.86
C LEU A 12 -4.10 -19.47 32.70
N LEU A 13 -2.85 -19.28 33.13
CA LEU A 13 -2.05 -18.09 32.83
C LEU A 13 -0.76 -18.47 32.09
N MET A 14 -0.90 -19.25 31.02
CA MET A 14 0.01 -19.18 29.88
C MET A 14 -0.68 -18.30 28.84
N THR A 15 -0.73 -16.99 29.11
CA THR A 15 -0.94 -16.01 28.05
C THR A 15 0.27 -16.12 27.15
N SER A 16 0.14 -16.96 26.12
CA SER A 16 1.01 -16.96 24.97
C SER A 16 1.00 -15.54 24.43
N CYS A 17 2.06 -14.77 24.68
CA CYS A 17 2.43 -13.68 23.79
C CYS A 17 2.60 -14.33 22.42
N ASN A 18 1.57 -14.21 21.58
CA ASN A 18 1.68 -14.54 20.17
C ASN A 18 2.43 -13.37 19.51
N GLN A 19 3.69 -13.17 19.90
CA GLN A 19 4.62 -12.54 18.99
C GLN A 19 4.78 -13.59 17.88
N GLN A 20 4.23 -13.29 16.71
CA GLN A 20 4.62 -13.99 15.50
C GLN A 20 6.13 -13.86 15.42
N ILE A 21 6.84 -14.87 15.90
CA ILE A 21 8.22 -15.11 15.54
C ILE A 21 8.11 -15.43 14.06
N ILE A 22 8.29 -14.39 13.25
CA ILE A 22 8.45 -14.50 11.83
C ILE A 22 9.66 -15.42 11.66
N ASN A 23 9.41 -16.68 11.29
CA ASN A 23 10.47 -17.61 10.92
C ASN A 23 11.20 -16.96 9.73
N ARG A 24 12.42 -16.48 9.97
CA ARG A 24 13.27 -15.84 8.97
C ARG A 24 13.88 -16.88 8.03
N ASP A 25 13.05 -17.66 7.34
CA ASP A 25 13.47 -18.34 6.10
C ASP A 25 13.46 -17.36 4.91
N SER A 26 13.76 -16.07 5.17
CA SER A 26 13.94 -15.06 4.15
C SER A 26 15.36 -15.10 3.61
N THR A 27 15.50 -14.84 2.31
CA THR A 27 16.82 -14.68 1.70
C THR A 27 17.39 -13.32 2.12
N VAL A 28 18.52 -13.32 2.83
CA VAL A 28 19.22 -12.09 3.23
C VAL A 28 20.11 -11.61 2.08
N CYS A 29 19.79 -10.44 1.56
CA CYS A 29 20.52 -9.76 0.50
C CYS A 29 21.45 -8.70 1.10
N LYS A 30 22.71 -9.07 1.36
CA LYS A 30 23.71 -8.13 1.91
C LYS A 30 24.14 -7.12 0.88
N ILE A 31 24.00 -5.83 1.20
CA ILE A 31 24.37 -4.70 0.37
C ILE A 31 25.51 -3.93 1.04
N ASP A 32 26.66 -3.89 0.36
CA ASP A 32 27.77 -3.03 0.75
C ASP A 32 27.64 -1.69 0.03
N LEU A 33 27.13 -0.67 0.73
CA LEU A 33 26.98 0.68 0.18
C LEU A 33 28.31 1.37 -0.16
N LYS A 34 29.45 0.89 0.37
CA LYS A 34 30.78 1.42 0.05
C LYS A 34 31.34 0.79 -1.23
N LYS A 35 30.83 -0.37 -1.62
CA LYS A 35 31.24 -1.04 -2.85
C LYS A 35 30.56 -0.39 -4.04
N THR A 36 31.26 0.55 -4.67
CA THR A 36 30.80 1.17 -5.92
C THR A 36 30.90 0.15 -7.05
N ILE A 37 29.77 -0.45 -7.41
CA ILE A 37 29.58 -1.06 -8.71
C ILE A 37 29.04 0.08 -9.58
N SER A 38 29.70 0.40 -10.69
CA SER A 38 29.19 1.34 -11.69
C SER A 38 28.69 0.54 -12.89
N PRO A 39 27.55 -0.15 -12.76
CA PRO A 39 26.96 -0.84 -13.89
C PRO A 39 26.61 0.19 -14.97
N SER A 40 26.74 -0.21 -16.22
CA SER A 40 26.23 0.57 -17.33
C SER A 40 24.72 0.69 -17.20
N PHE A 41 24.17 1.84 -17.57
CA PHE A 41 22.74 2.00 -17.71
C PHE A 41 22.13 0.88 -18.59
N TYR A 42 22.85 0.48 -19.64
CA TYR A 42 22.43 -0.55 -20.59
C TYR A 42 22.54 -1.99 -20.07
N ASP A 43 23.10 -2.20 -18.87
CA ASP A 43 23.10 -3.52 -18.23
C ASP A 43 21.69 -3.90 -17.72
N TYR A 44 20.83 -2.90 -17.50
CA TYR A 44 19.48 -3.09 -16.96
C TYR A 44 18.38 -2.72 -17.94
N PHE A 45 18.63 -1.76 -18.84
CA PHE A 45 17.62 -1.20 -19.71
C PHE A 45 18.00 -1.39 -21.18
N SER A 46 17.11 -2.02 -21.95
CA SER A 46 17.28 -2.18 -23.40
C SER A 46 17.04 -0.88 -24.17
N ARG A 47 16.22 0.04 -23.62
CA ARG A 47 15.86 1.31 -24.24
C ARG A 47 15.47 2.35 -23.18
N VAL A 48 15.72 3.63 -23.47
CA VAL A 48 15.22 4.78 -22.71
C VAL A 48 14.52 5.72 -23.66
N GLU A 49 13.37 6.22 -23.24
CA GLU A 49 12.57 7.16 -24.01
C GLU A 49 12.13 8.30 -23.11
N ILE A 50 12.13 9.51 -23.67
CA ILE A 50 11.54 10.69 -23.05
C ILE A 50 10.29 11.02 -23.85
N ILE A 51 9.13 10.86 -23.22
CA ILE A 51 7.83 11.08 -23.85
C ILE A 51 7.26 12.39 -23.28
N PRO A 52 7.28 13.50 -24.03
CA PRO A 52 6.65 14.73 -23.58
C PRO A 52 5.13 14.56 -23.60
N LEU A 53 4.49 14.79 -22.46
CA LEU A 53 3.03 14.76 -22.38
C LEU A 53 2.44 16.04 -22.97
N GLU A 54 1.38 15.91 -23.78
CA GLU A 54 0.63 17.01 -24.34
C GLU A 54 0.22 17.98 -23.22
N THR A 55 0.50 19.26 -23.40
CA THR A 55 0.13 20.32 -22.47
C THR A 55 -0.90 21.25 -23.11
N SER A 56 -2.16 21.09 -22.73
CA SER A 56 -3.29 21.91 -23.15
C SER A 56 -4.15 22.25 -21.92
N GLU A 57 -5.15 23.13 -22.06
CA GLU A 57 -6.06 23.48 -20.97
C GLU A 57 -6.76 22.25 -20.36
N ASN A 58 -6.95 21.19 -21.15
CA ASN A 58 -7.61 19.95 -20.72
C ASN A 58 -6.65 18.95 -20.05
N SER A 59 -5.34 19.08 -20.26
CA SER A 59 -4.32 18.12 -19.81
C SER A 59 -3.33 18.67 -18.77
N LEU A 60 -3.62 19.82 -18.15
CA LEU A 60 -2.77 20.39 -17.11
C LEU A 60 -2.61 19.45 -15.91
N ILE A 61 -1.34 19.15 -15.59
CA ILE A 61 -0.93 18.38 -14.42
C ILE A 61 -0.32 19.34 -13.39
N LYS A 62 -0.90 19.35 -12.19
CA LYS A 62 -0.40 20.11 -11.03
C LYS A 62 0.61 19.29 -10.22
N TYR A 63 0.34 18.00 -10.05
CA TYR A 63 1.26 17.07 -9.38
C TYR A 63 1.08 15.66 -9.94
N VAL A 64 2.19 14.97 -10.17
CA VAL A 64 2.19 13.59 -10.64
C VAL A 64 2.15 12.65 -9.44
N GLY A 65 0.96 12.14 -9.12
CA GLY A 65 0.76 11.11 -8.11
C GLY A 65 1.04 9.71 -8.65
N GLU A 66 0.12 8.78 -8.39
CA GLU A 66 0.19 7.40 -8.88
C GLU A 66 0.18 7.35 -10.42
N ARG A 67 0.96 6.42 -11.00
CA ARG A 67 1.14 6.26 -12.44
C ARG A 67 1.01 4.79 -12.79
N ILE A 68 0.13 4.47 -13.73
CA ILE A 68 -0.04 3.11 -14.23
C ILE A 68 0.03 3.12 -15.75
N TYR A 69 0.83 2.22 -16.31
CA TYR A 69 0.79 1.90 -17.74
C TYR A 69 -0.12 0.68 -17.92
N HIS A 70 -1.17 0.82 -18.71
CA HIS A 70 -2.14 -0.24 -18.96
C HIS A 70 -2.70 -0.11 -20.38
N ASP A 71 -2.76 -1.22 -21.12
CA ASP A 71 -3.35 -1.28 -22.47
C ASP A 71 -2.84 -0.15 -23.40
N SER A 72 -1.51 -0.01 -23.52
CA SER A 72 -0.84 1.01 -24.33
C SER A 72 -1.21 2.46 -24.00
N LYS A 73 -1.54 2.74 -22.73
CA LYS A 73 -1.86 4.08 -22.25
C LYS A 73 -1.19 4.36 -20.92
N TYR A 74 -0.84 5.62 -20.71
CA TYR A 74 -0.38 6.12 -19.41
C TYR A 74 -1.54 6.75 -18.67
N TYR A 75 -1.83 6.24 -17.48
CA TYR A 75 -2.80 6.79 -16.54
C TYR A 75 -2.05 7.49 -15.42
N ILE A 76 -2.32 8.79 -15.23
CA ILE A 76 -1.64 9.62 -14.24
C ILE A 76 -2.67 10.22 -13.31
N LEU A 77 -2.60 9.86 -12.03
CA LEU A 77 -3.40 10.50 -10.99
C LEU A 77 -2.80 11.86 -10.65
N ASP A 78 -3.55 12.93 -10.92
CA ASP A 78 -3.29 14.24 -10.36
C ASP A 78 -3.98 14.34 -8.99
N THR A 79 -3.22 14.14 -7.92
CA THR A 79 -3.77 14.08 -6.55
C THR A 79 -4.44 15.39 -6.13
N PRO A 80 -3.85 16.60 -6.33
CA PRO A 80 -4.52 17.86 -6.02
C PRO A 80 -5.82 18.11 -6.80
N GLN A 81 -5.86 17.71 -8.07
CA GLN A 81 -7.05 17.88 -8.92
C GLN A 81 -8.04 16.71 -8.81
N LYS A 82 -7.65 15.61 -8.17
CA LYS A 82 -8.47 14.40 -7.92
C LYS A 82 -9.01 13.79 -9.22
N LYS A 83 -8.22 13.80 -10.28
CA LYS A 83 -8.58 13.24 -11.58
C LYS A 83 -7.45 12.39 -12.13
N ILE A 84 -7.79 11.45 -13.00
CA ILE A 84 -6.81 10.64 -13.72
C ILE A 84 -6.76 11.16 -15.15
N LEU A 85 -5.58 11.53 -15.61
CA LEU A 85 -5.32 11.94 -16.99
C LEU A 85 -4.80 10.73 -17.77
N VAL A 86 -5.32 10.53 -18.98
CA VAL A 86 -4.98 9.39 -19.83
C VAL A 86 -4.29 9.87 -21.09
N PHE A 87 -3.10 9.32 -21.35
CA PHE A 87 -2.27 9.65 -22.51
C PHE A 87 -1.96 8.38 -23.31
N ASP A 88 -1.73 8.53 -24.62
CA ASP A 88 -1.18 7.44 -25.43
C ASP A 88 0.34 7.28 -25.23
N GLU A 89 0.93 6.28 -25.89
CA GLU A 89 2.37 5.99 -25.81
C GLU A 89 3.27 7.09 -26.39
N ASN A 90 2.71 8.01 -27.18
CA ASN A 90 3.43 9.16 -27.73
C ASN A 90 3.26 10.42 -26.87
N GLY A 91 2.51 10.32 -25.77
CA GLY A 91 2.24 11.43 -24.86
C GLY A 91 1.06 12.31 -25.28
N ASN A 92 0.30 11.95 -26.30
CA ASN A 92 -0.90 12.73 -26.68
C ASN A 92 -2.00 12.52 -25.64
N PHE A 93 -2.71 13.59 -25.29
CA PHE A 93 -3.83 13.50 -24.35
C PHE A 93 -5.02 12.81 -25.03
N LEU A 94 -5.62 11.83 -24.35
CA LEU A 94 -6.78 11.09 -24.85
C LEU A 94 -8.07 11.56 -24.19
N TYR A 95 -8.12 11.51 -22.86
CA TYR A 95 -9.26 11.89 -22.03
C TYR A 95 -8.87 11.93 -20.56
N ASP A 96 -9.76 12.44 -19.70
CA ASP A 96 -9.64 12.35 -18.25
C ASP A 96 -10.78 11.55 -17.61
N ILE A 97 -10.51 11.01 -16.42
CA ILE A 97 -11.48 10.40 -15.53
C ILE A 97 -11.64 11.35 -14.36
N ASN A 98 -12.70 12.15 -14.42
CA ASN A 98 -12.99 13.21 -13.47
C ASN A 98 -14.46 13.14 -13.07
N LYS A 99 -14.74 12.35 -12.02
CA LYS A 99 -16.10 12.10 -11.50
C LYS A 99 -16.30 12.80 -10.16
N HIS A 100 -15.87 14.06 -10.05
CA HIS A 100 -15.93 14.79 -8.79
C HIS A 100 -17.38 15.15 -8.40
N GLY A 101 -17.81 14.76 -7.20
CA GLY A 101 -19.16 15.05 -6.71
C GLY A 101 -19.61 14.12 -5.59
N ASN A 102 -20.92 14.05 -5.35
CA ASN A 102 -21.54 13.27 -4.26
C ASN A 102 -22.60 12.28 -4.75
N GLY A 103 -22.83 12.20 -6.07
CA GLY A 103 -23.77 11.28 -6.69
C GLY A 103 -23.29 9.83 -6.74
N PRO A 104 -24.16 8.92 -7.21
CA PRO A 104 -23.76 7.55 -7.51
C PRO A 104 -22.63 7.55 -8.55
N GLY A 105 -21.50 6.91 -8.24
CA GLY A 105 -20.34 6.92 -9.14
C GLY A 105 -19.58 8.24 -9.16
N GLU A 106 -19.70 9.06 -8.12
CA GLU A 106 -18.87 10.26 -7.93
C GLU A 106 -18.08 10.17 -6.63
N TYR A 107 -16.98 10.91 -6.56
CA TYR A 107 -16.10 10.96 -5.39
C TYR A 107 -15.71 12.41 -5.05
N THR A 108 -15.46 12.68 -3.77
CA THR A 108 -14.93 13.97 -3.30
C THR A 108 -13.42 13.94 -3.09
N GLU A 109 -12.85 12.74 -2.94
CA GLU A 109 -11.42 12.47 -2.76
C GLU A 109 -11.07 11.21 -3.56
N LEU A 110 -9.89 11.22 -4.19
CA LEU A 110 -9.34 10.10 -4.97
C LEU A 110 -7.88 9.89 -4.57
N TYR A 111 -7.59 8.76 -3.92
CA TYR A 111 -6.26 8.49 -3.35
C TYR A 111 -5.44 7.50 -4.16
N SER A 112 -6.10 6.53 -4.80
CA SER A 112 -5.45 5.50 -5.60
C SER A 112 -6.43 4.95 -6.63
N PHE A 113 -5.90 4.24 -7.63
CA PHE A 113 -6.68 3.54 -8.63
C PHE A 113 -5.98 2.25 -9.04
N TYR A 114 -6.75 1.24 -9.45
CA TYR A 114 -6.19 -0.07 -9.77
C TYR A 114 -6.98 -0.74 -10.90
N PHE A 115 -6.26 -1.27 -11.88
CA PHE A 115 -6.83 -2.15 -12.89
C PHE A 115 -6.95 -3.55 -12.32
N ASN A 116 -8.18 -3.97 -12.03
CA ASN A 116 -8.44 -5.26 -11.41
C ASN A 116 -8.29 -6.39 -12.45
N PRO A 117 -7.25 -7.25 -12.34
CA PRO A 117 -7.02 -8.29 -13.34
C PRO A 117 -8.05 -9.43 -13.28
N PHE A 118 -8.84 -9.53 -12.20
CA PHE A 118 -9.83 -10.59 -12.02
C PHE A 118 -11.19 -10.24 -12.63
N THR A 119 -11.47 -8.96 -12.81
CA THR A 119 -12.72 -8.45 -13.40
C THR A 119 -12.50 -7.74 -14.74
N GLY A 120 -11.30 -7.22 -15.00
CA GLY A 120 -10.99 -6.36 -16.14
C GLY A 120 -11.43 -4.91 -15.95
N ASP A 121 -11.82 -4.53 -14.74
CA ASP A 121 -12.42 -3.23 -14.42
C ASP A 121 -11.42 -2.27 -13.79
N LEU A 122 -11.72 -0.98 -13.90
CA LEU A 122 -10.99 0.07 -13.19
C LEU A 122 -11.67 0.35 -11.85
N ASP A 123 -10.93 0.12 -10.76
CA ASP A 123 -11.37 0.46 -9.42
C ASP A 123 -10.70 1.77 -8.97
N LEU A 124 -11.49 2.72 -8.46
CA LEU A 124 -11.05 3.98 -7.91
C LEU A 124 -11.25 4.00 -6.39
N LEU A 125 -10.22 4.39 -5.64
CA LEU A 125 -10.29 4.43 -4.18
C LEU A 125 -10.62 5.85 -3.69
N SER A 126 -11.80 5.98 -3.09
CA SER A 126 -12.14 7.13 -2.25
C SER A 126 -11.93 6.76 -0.78
N PRO A 127 -10.98 7.40 -0.07
CA PRO A 127 -10.40 6.88 1.17
C PRO A 127 -11.38 6.65 2.31
N MET A 128 -12.44 7.47 2.39
CA MET A 128 -13.52 7.35 3.38
C MET A 128 -14.86 6.96 2.74
N GLY A 129 -14.90 6.85 1.41
CA GLY A 129 -16.14 6.68 0.65
C GLY A 129 -16.41 5.23 0.25
N GLY A 130 -15.42 4.56 -0.33
CA GLY A 130 -15.63 3.29 -1.03
C GLY A 130 -14.60 3.05 -2.13
N ILE A 131 -14.62 1.83 -2.67
CA ILE A 131 -14.03 1.52 -3.97
C ILE A 131 -15.14 1.72 -5.01
N LEU A 132 -14.93 2.64 -5.97
CA LEU A 132 -15.85 2.89 -7.06
C LEU A 132 -15.36 2.13 -8.29
N ARG A 133 -16.17 1.20 -8.79
CA ARG A 133 -15.82 0.37 -9.93
C ARG A 133 -16.42 0.93 -11.22
N TYR A 134 -15.60 1.02 -12.25
CA TYR A 134 -15.99 1.45 -13.60
C TYR A 134 -15.60 0.38 -14.62
N ASP A 135 -16.02 0.56 -15.87
CA ASP A 135 -15.37 -0.15 -16.99
C ASP A 135 -13.86 0.15 -17.06
N SER A 136 -13.14 -0.61 -17.88
CA SER A 136 -11.69 -0.46 -18.07
C SER A 136 -11.26 0.91 -18.59
N LEU A 137 -12.16 1.71 -19.13
CA LEU A 137 -11.87 3.06 -19.62
C LEU A 137 -12.18 4.15 -18.58
N GLY A 138 -12.78 3.80 -17.44
CA GLY A 138 -13.23 4.73 -16.41
C GLY A 138 -14.46 5.56 -16.80
N GLN A 139 -15.22 5.13 -17.82
CA GLN A 139 -16.30 5.91 -18.41
C GLN A 139 -17.65 5.60 -17.76
N ASN A 140 -18.00 4.32 -17.68
CA ASN A 140 -19.28 3.86 -17.14
C ASN A 140 -19.11 3.33 -15.71
N PHE A 141 -19.83 3.94 -14.77
CA PHE A 141 -19.90 3.46 -13.39
C PHE A 141 -20.67 2.13 -13.32
N LYS A 142 -20.14 1.19 -12.54
CA LYS A 142 -20.75 -0.13 -12.32
C LYS A 142 -21.34 -0.24 -10.92
N GLU A 143 -20.52 0.01 -9.91
CA GLU A 143 -20.92 -0.15 -8.52
C GLU A 143 -20.00 0.60 -7.55
N LYS A 144 -20.48 0.82 -6.33
CA LYS A 144 -19.69 1.32 -5.21
C LYS A 144 -19.62 0.26 -4.13
N ILE A 145 -18.40 -0.22 -3.87
CA ILE A 145 -18.11 -1.17 -2.81
C ILE A 145 -17.79 -0.36 -1.54
N PRO A 146 -18.58 -0.49 -0.45
CA PRO A 146 -18.30 0.21 0.79
C PRO A 146 -17.01 -0.32 1.44
N LEU A 147 -16.20 0.58 1.99
CA LEU A 147 -15.07 0.21 2.84
C LEU A 147 -15.56 -0.21 4.24
N PRO A 148 -14.78 -1.03 4.98
CA PRO A 148 -15.12 -1.38 6.36
C PRO A 148 -15.10 -0.15 7.27
N LEU A 149 -16.20 0.11 7.97
CA LEU A 149 -16.37 1.29 8.85
C LEU A 149 -15.38 1.36 10.02
N THR A 150 -14.75 0.24 10.37
CA THR A 150 -13.73 0.14 11.41
C THR A 150 -12.33 0.58 10.94
N VAL A 151 -12.18 0.87 9.64
CA VAL A 151 -10.93 1.37 9.05
C VAL A 151 -11.11 2.86 8.71
N PRO A 152 -10.36 3.77 9.35
CA PRO A 152 -10.66 5.21 9.31
C PRO A 152 -10.50 5.83 7.92
N ALA A 153 -9.44 5.46 7.20
CA ALA A 153 -9.19 5.88 5.82
C ALA A 153 -8.28 4.87 5.12
N VAL A 154 -8.67 4.39 3.95
CA VAL A 154 -7.82 3.51 3.12
C VAL A 154 -7.04 4.36 2.14
N HIS A 155 -5.73 4.17 2.10
CA HIS A 155 -4.81 4.98 1.30
C HIS A 155 -4.34 4.24 0.05
N GLN A 156 -4.20 2.93 0.15
CA GLN A 156 -3.74 2.05 -0.92
C GLN A 156 -4.52 0.73 -0.86
N PHE A 157 -4.72 0.11 -2.01
CA PHE A 157 -5.49 -1.12 -2.11
C PHE A 157 -5.06 -1.95 -3.32
N ILE A 158 -5.25 -3.27 -3.23
CA ILE A 158 -5.01 -4.17 -4.36
C ILE A 158 -5.97 -5.35 -4.30
N ALA A 159 -6.50 -5.77 -5.45
CA ALA A 159 -7.34 -6.96 -5.53
C ALA A 159 -6.47 -8.22 -5.34
N LEU A 160 -6.95 -9.14 -4.50
CA LEU A 160 -6.32 -10.45 -4.28
C LEU A 160 -7.01 -11.55 -5.11
N ASP A 161 -8.32 -11.39 -5.30
CA ASP A 161 -9.17 -12.20 -6.18
C ASP A 161 -10.42 -11.37 -6.57
N LYS A 162 -11.48 -12.01 -7.09
CA LYS A 162 -12.72 -11.34 -7.50
C LYS A 162 -13.48 -10.69 -6.34
N ASP A 163 -13.37 -11.24 -5.13
CA ASP A 163 -14.20 -10.92 -3.98
C ASP A 163 -13.39 -10.30 -2.83
N THR A 164 -12.07 -10.30 -2.91
CA THR A 164 -11.19 -9.96 -1.80
C THR A 164 -10.15 -8.90 -2.20
N TYR A 165 -9.99 -7.90 -1.34
CA TYR A 165 -8.97 -6.86 -1.45
C TYR A 165 -8.05 -6.87 -0.25
N LEU A 166 -6.80 -6.50 -0.48
CA LEU A 166 -5.87 -6.07 0.55
C LEU A 166 -5.93 -4.54 0.63
N LEU A 167 -6.30 -4.00 1.78
CA LEU A 167 -6.42 -2.57 2.03
C LEU A 167 -5.29 -2.14 2.97
N PHE A 168 -4.72 -0.96 2.72
CA PHE A 168 -3.67 -0.37 3.54
C PHE A 168 -4.11 1.00 4.04
N SER A 169 -3.90 1.26 5.33
CA SER A 169 -4.30 2.49 6.00
C SER A 169 -3.16 3.06 6.81
N ASP A 170 -2.54 4.13 6.30
CA ASP A 170 -1.49 4.87 7.04
C ASP A 170 -2.01 5.38 8.38
N SER A 171 -3.27 5.86 8.40
CA SER A 171 -3.92 6.45 9.58
C SER A 171 -4.44 5.45 10.61
N ARG A 172 -4.32 4.13 10.37
CA ARG A 172 -4.81 3.10 11.30
C ARG A 172 -3.79 2.82 12.39
N GLU A 173 -4.22 2.77 13.64
CA GLU A 173 -3.36 2.31 14.75
C GLU A 173 -3.17 0.80 14.71
N GLY A 174 -1.97 0.31 15.02
CA GLY A 174 -1.66 -1.12 15.03
C GLY A 174 -1.61 -1.70 13.62
N ASN A 175 -2.46 -2.69 13.35
CA ASN A 175 -2.56 -3.38 12.06
C ASN A 175 -2.85 -2.44 10.89
N LYS A 176 -1.83 -2.09 10.10
CA LYS A 176 -1.94 -1.19 8.95
C LYS A 176 -2.70 -1.79 7.77
N MET A 177 -2.81 -3.11 7.72
CA MET A 177 -3.38 -3.85 6.59
C MET A 177 -4.60 -4.67 6.99
N VAL A 178 -5.60 -4.70 6.11
CA VAL A 178 -6.76 -5.59 6.25
C VAL A 178 -7.05 -6.35 4.97
N VAL A 179 -7.34 -7.63 5.10
CA VAL A 179 -7.90 -8.44 4.02
C VAL A 179 -9.42 -8.30 4.12
N TYR A 180 -10.04 -7.70 3.11
CA TYR A 180 -11.46 -7.37 3.11
C TYR A 180 -12.20 -8.15 2.03
N ASN A 181 -13.21 -8.94 2.42
CA ASN A 181 -14.12 -9.59 1.50
C ASN A 181 -15.32 -8.68 1.21
N ILE A 182 -15.50 -8.30 -0.05
CA ILE A 182 -16.50 -7.32 -0.48
C ILE A 182 -17.92 -7.90 -0.52
N VAL A 183 -18.04 -9.21 -0.79
CA VAL A 183 -19.33 -9.91 -0.88
C VAL A 183 -19.92 -10.10 0.52
N GLN A 184 -19.11 -10.60 1.44
CA GLN A 184 -19.49 -10.84 2.83
C GLN A 184 -19.39 -9.56 3.69
N ARG A 185 -18.81 -8.48 3.14
CA ARG A 185 -18.55 -7.20 3.80
C ARG A 185 -17.82 -7.36 5.14
N LYS A 186 -16.83 -8.25 5.19
CA LYS A 186 -16.11 -8.58 6.42
C LYS A 186 -14.61 -8.50 6.24
N ILE A 187 -13.94 -8.11 7.31
CA ILE A 187 -12.49 -8.27 7.44
C ILE A 187 -12.19 -9.75 7.72
N ILE A 188 -11.33 -10.36 6.90
CA ILE A 188 -10.90 -11.76 7.02
C ILE A 188 -9.69 -11.85 7.95
N SER A 189 -8.71 -10.96 7.76
CA SER A 189 -7.51 -10.88 8.58
C SER A 189 -7.01 -9.45 8.65
N GLU A 190 -6.22 -9.19 9.68
CA GLU A 190 -5.52 -7.93 9.89
C GLU A 190 -4.03 -8.23 10.03
N LEU A 191 -3.21 -7.40 9.41
CA LEU A 191 -1.79 -7.67 9.22
C LEU A 191 -0.98 -6.41 9.49
N TYR A 192 0.32 -6.62 9.68
CA TYR A 192 1.33 -5.58 9.81
C TYR A 192 1.07 -4.64 10.98
N ASP A 193 1.14 -5.22 12.19
CA ASP A 193 0.97 -4.50 13.45
C ASP A 193 2.18 -3.63 13.74
N LEU A 194 1.95 -2.32 13.89
CA LEU A 194 2.98 -1.34 14.19
C LEU A 194 2.72 -0.65 15.53
N PRO A 195 3.77 -0.34 16.31
CA PRO A 195 3.62 0.44 17.54
C PRO A 195 2.90 1.77 17.32
N LYS A 196 1.96 2.10 18.22
CA LYS A 196 1.14 3.32 18.15
C LYS A 196 1.95 4.59 17.97
N PHE A 197 3.09 4.71 18.67
CA PHE A 197 3.91 5.92 18.62
C PHE A 197 4.41 6.24 17.21
N LEU A 198 4.61 5.23 16.34
CA LEU A 198 5.03 5.48 14.96
C LEU A 198 4.03 6.37 14.21
N LEU A 199 2.74 6.16 14.43
CA LEU A 199 1.67 6.93 13.79
C LEU A 199 1.63 8.38 14.27
N PHE A 200 1.71 8.61 15.58
CA PHE A 200 1.46 9.94 16.14
C PHE A 200 2.72 10.78 16.34
N ASN A 201 3.87 10.13 16.48
CA ASN A 201 5.09 10.79 16.92
C ASN A 201 6.19 10.80 15.85
N THR A 202 6.08 10.02 14.77
CA THR A 202 7.15 9.87 13.78
C THR A 202 6.67 10.06 12.34
N PHE A 203 7.61 10.27 11.41
CA PHE A 203 7.33 10.30 9.97
C PHE A 203 7.31 8.90 9.33
N TYR A 204 7.61 7.84 10.10
CA TYR A 204 7.77 6.48 9.60
C TYR A 204 6.45 5.71 9.45
N HIS A 205 5.29 6.38 9.53
CA HIS A 205 4.01 5.70 9.34
C HIS A 205 3.50 5.71 7.90
N HIS A 206 4.21 6.39 6.98
CA HIS A 206 3.79 6.55 5.59
C HIS A 206 4.54 5.64 4.62
N THR A 207 3.79 4.98 3.73
CA THR A 207 4.34 4.30 2.54
C THR A 207 3.55 4.68 1.30
N TYR A 208 4.19 5.35 0.33
CA TYR A 208 3.52 5.83 -0.88
C TYR A 208 3.08 4.71 -1.84
N SER A 209 3.83 3.62 -1.94
CA SER A 209 3.54 2.50 -2.85
C SER A 209 3.86 1.17 -2.14
N PRO A 210 3.03 0.76 -1.17
CA PRO A 210 3.31 -0.39 -0.32
C PRO A 210 3.20 -1.71 -1.08
N PHE A 211 2.41 -1.76 -2.16
CA PHE A 211 2.11 -2.97 -2.91
C PHE A 211 2.70 -2.94 -4.31
N TYR A 212 3.17 -4.10 -4.77
CA TYR A 212 3.52 -4.32 -6.16
C TYR A 212 3.28 -5.79 -6.55
N ILE A 213 3.11 -6.04 -7.84
CA ILE A 213 2.96 -7.39 -8.38
C ILE A 213 4.29 -7.83 -8.99
N CYS A 214 4.77 -9.00 -8.59
CA CYS A 214 5.92 -9.64 -9.20
C CYS A 214 5.66 -11.16 -9.25
N GLU A 215 5.89 -11.76 -10.41
CA GLU A 215 5.63 -13.19 -10.67
C GLU A 215 4.17 -13.59 -10.37
N GLY A 216 3.22 -12.69 -10.64
CA GLY A 216 1.78 -12.91 -10.40
C GLY A 216 1.36 -12.91 -8.92
N LYS A 217 2.25 -12.54 -7.99
CA LYS A 217 1.96 -12.44 -6.56
C LYS A 217 2.04 -11.00 -6.09
N VAL A 218 1.21 -10.66 -5.11
CA VAL A 218 1.27 -9.39 -4.40
C VAL A 218 2.43 -9.43 -3.41
N HIS A 219 3.27 -8.40 -3.47
CA HIS A 219 4.34 -8.17 -2.51
C HIS A 219 4.08 -6.90 -1.74
N PHE A 220 4.63 -6.83 -0.53
CA PHE A 220 4.56 -5.69 0.35
C PHE A 220 5.95 -5.29 0.83
N VAL A 221 6.21 -3.98 0.84
CA VAL A 221 7.45 -3.38 1.36
C VAL A 221 7.12 -2.21 2.26
N GLN A 222 7.95 -2.03 3.27
CA GLN A 222 7.93 -0.86 4.12
C GLN A 222 9.20 -0.04 3.90
N SER A 223 9.05 1.28 3.89
CA SER A 223 10.09 2.23 3.46
C SER A 223 11.38 2.22 4.26
N TYR A 224 11.40 1.62 5.46
CA TYR A 224 12.49 1.83 6.42
C TYR A 224 13.19 0.57 6.93
N ASN A 225 12.62 -0.64 6.83
CA ASN A 225 13.19 -1.84 7.49
C ASN A 225 13.84 -2.84 6.52
N GLY A 226 13.85 -2.55 5.22
CA GLY A 226 14.47 -3.42 4.21
C GLY A 226 13.75 -4.76 3.99
N ASP A 227 12.62 -5.01 4.64
CA ASP A 227 11.89 -6.27 4.50
C ASP A 227 10.99 -6.26 3.26
N VAL A 228 11.01 -7.37 2.54
CA VAL A 228 10.11 -7.65 1.43
C VAL A 228 9.27 -8.86 1.78
N PHE A 229 7.95 -8.69 1.76
CA PHE A 229 6.99 -9.75 2.02
C PHE A 229 6.25 -10.14 0.76
N THR A 230 5.90 -11.41 0.64
CA THR A 230 4.91 -11.90 -0.32
C THR A 230 3.62 -12.19 0.42
N PHE A 231 2.50 -11.74 -0.12
CA PHE A 231 1.19 -12.04 0.44
C PHE A 231 0.73 -13.43 -0.01
N GLU A 232 0.53 -14.33 0.93
CA GLU A 232 0.04 -15.69 0.69
C GLU A 232 -0.89 -16.14 1.83
N ASN A 233 -1.97 -16.86 1.52
CA ASN A 233 -2.89 -17.44 2.51
C ASN A 233 -3.35 -16.43 3.58
N ASN A 234 -3.76 -15.22 3.15
CA ASN A 234 -4.20 -14.13 4.03
C ASN A 234 -3.16 -13.65 5.04
N SER A 235 -1.87 -13.86 4.76
CA SER A 235 -0.73 -13.52 5.62
C SER A 235 0.42 -12.91 4.81
N LEU A 236 1.32 -12.21 5.50
CA LEU A 236 2.58 -11.74 4.93
C LEU A 236 3.70 -12.73 5.24
N ILE A 237 4.29 -13.30 4.19
CA ILE A 237 5.41 -14.24 4.28
C ILE A 237 6.68 -13.49 3.89
N PRO A 238 7.71 -13.39 4.75
CA PRO A 238 8.98 -12.78 4.38
C PRO A 238 9.60 -13.51 3.17
N LYS A 239 10.05 -12.75 2.17
CA LYS A 239 10.73 -13.28 0.98
C LYS A 239 12.20 -12.85 0.95
N TYR A 240 12.45 -11.56 1.12
CA TYR A 240 13.79 -10.98 1.13
C TYR A 240 13.97 -10.04 2.32
N HIS A 241 15.22 -9.89 2.76
CA HIS A 241 15.62 -8.82 3.66
C HIS A 241 16.87 -8.15 3.07
N TRP A 242 16.78 -6.85 2.80
CA TRP A 242 17.90 -6.03 2.38
C TRP A 242 18.72 -5.62 3.60
N ASP A 243 19.91 -6.20 3.73
CA ASP A 243 20.82 -5.93 4.85
C ASP A 243 21.88 -4.92 4.41
N PHE A 244 21.75 -3.69 4.88
CA PHE A 244 22.68 -2.58 4.65
C PHE A 244 23.78 -2.48 5.72
N GLY A 245 23.93 -3.46 6.60
CA GLY A 245 24.95 -3.46 7.66
C GLY A 245 24.67 -2.44 8.77
N GLU A 246 25.65 -1.58 9.06
CA GLU A 246 25.54 -0.55 10.11
C GLU A 246 24.50 0.54 9.78
N GLN A 247 24.05 0.60 8.53
CA GLN A 247 23.06 1.55 8.03
C GLN A 247 21.62 1.03 8.08
N ASN A 248 21.41 -0.21 8.57
CA ASN A 248 20.06 -0.72 8.80
C ASN A 248 19.33 0.15 9.82
N PHE A 249 18.03 0.29 9.63
CA PHE A 249 17.15 0.99 10.55
C PHE A 249 16.20 -0.01 11.20
N GLU A 250 16.24 -0.09 12.52
CA GLU A 250 15.32 -0.91 13.30
C GLU A 250 14.33 0.00 14.02
N ILE A 251 13.04 -0.34 13.95
CA ILE A 251 12.00 0.41 14.67
C ILE A 251 12.30 0.47 16.17
N SER A 252 12.93 -0.56 16.73
CA SER A 252 13.31 -0.62 18.15
C SER A 252 14.32 0.45 18.57
N ASP A 253 15.02 1.08 17.61
CA ASP A 253 15.98 2.15 17.90
C ASP A 253 15.27 3.50 18.12
N LEU A 254 14.00 3.60 17.74
CA LEU A 254 13.17 4.77 17.97
C LEU A 254 12.68 4.83 19.42
N LYS A 255 12.58 6.05 19.95
CA LYS A 255 12.03 6.32 21.28
C LYS A 255 10.58 6.76 21.18
N ASP A 256 9.74 6.40 22.14
CA ASP A 256 8.41 7.00 22.23
C ASP A 256 8.52 8.42 22.80
N GLU A 257 8.88 9.37 21.93
CA GLU A 257 9.07 10.80 22.22
C GLU A 257 8.14 11.63 21.33
N PRO A 258 7.72 12.84 21.73
CA PRO A 258 6.88 13.71 20.91
C PRO A 258 7.50 14.04 19.54
N MET A 259 6.67 14.40 18.56
CA MET A 259 7.11 14.68 17.19
C MET A 259 8.21 15.76 17.11
N GLU A 260 8.24 16.72 18.04
CA GLU A 260 9.29 17.74 18.13
C GLU A 260 10.71 17.15 18.35
N TYR A 261 10.82 16.01 19.02
CA TYR A 261 12.09 15.29 19.16
C TYR A 261 12.61 14.87 17.78
N TYR A 262 11.74 14.28 16.97
CA TYR A 262 12.06 13.77 15.65
C TYR A 262 12.37 14.87 14.64
N PHE A 263 11.69 16.01 14.71
CA PHE A 263 12.05 17.18 13.91
C PHE A 263 13.48 17.64 14.18
N LYS A 264 13.91 17.70 15.44
CA LYS A 264 15.28 18.15 15.80
C LYS A 264 16.34 17.13 15.40
N PHE A 265 16.03 15.85 15.49
CA PHE A 265 16.99 14.77 15.22
C PHE A 265 17.24 14.55 13.72
N LEU A 266 16.23 14.78 12.87
CA LEU A 266 16.33 14.63 11.40
C LEU A 266 16.76 15.92 10.67
N SER A 267 16.98 17.02 11.41
CA SER A 267 17.43 18.31 10.84
C SER A 267 18.97 18.46 10.76
N ILE A 268 19.72 17.34 10.85
CA ILE A 268 21.19 17.30 10.77
C ILE A 268 21.57 16.56 9.49
#